data_AF-A0A0N1AUM1-F1
#
_entry.id   AF-A0A0N1AUM1-F1
#
_cell.length_a   1.000
_cell.length_b   1.000
_cell.length_c   1.000
_cell.angle_alpha   90.00
_cell.angle_beta   90.00
_cell.angle_gamma   90.00
#
_symmetry.space_group_name_H-M   'P 1'
#
loop_
_entity.id
_entity.type
_entity.pdbx_description
1 polymer ?
#
loop_
_entity_poly.entity_id
_entity_poly.type
_entity_poly.pdbx_seq_one_letter_code
_entity_poly.pdbx_strand_id
1 'polypeptide(L)'
;MSTMNLLQKPTRHLFFTGKGGVGKTSLSCATAIALADQGLKILLVSTDPASNLDEMLGVTLGSDPTPVPGVSGLSAMNIDPEAAAEDYRLRVLSQMGPEATDKDRATVREQLSGACTTEIAAFDEFVGLLADDNPLFDHIIFDTAPTGHTLRLLSLPKAWTGFLEANERGASCLGPHSGLKMQEDRFRTALECLGDPARTTIVLVTRAERGAIREAARTAGELSELGLSNQMLAVNGCFIPSDPNDPVASAFAAEQAKALAELPPALSLLPRDEVALKAFDMVGLTALRGLLSETAISPAVDPTNDAFESLDLPRLSTLVDEIAASGKGLVMVMGKGGVGKTTVAAAVAVGLAARGHTVHLTTTDPAAHLSFVVGAAAMPGLTVDRIDPEAETARYIDKIMSTKGRDLDDAGQALLREDLASPCTEEVAVFHAFSRVVGEARSNFVVIDTAPTGHTLLLLDATGAYHRQMTRHMDDNAPGRMVTPLMRLQDPAFTRVLLVTLPETTPVSEASALQDDLRRAGIAPYGWVVNKSMAITGTRDPLLRARIRGEKAQIERVKRDCASRVYGLDFRPIAPVGLEELKEIAEEE
;
A
#
# COMPACT_ATOMS: atom_id res chain seq x y z
N MET A 1 -2.02 31.78 -14.99
CA MET A 1 -2.10 31.87 -13.51
C MET A 1 -3.47 31.39 -13.05
N SER A 2 -3.82 30.14 -13.34
CA SER A 2 -4.82 29.46 -12.52
C SER A 2 -4.07 28.98 -11.27
N THR A 3 -3.97 29.83 -10.27
CA THR A 3 -3.31 29.51 -9.00
C THR A 3 -4.06 28.36 -8.33
N MET A 4 -3.38 27.23 -8.09
CA MET A 4 -3.93 26.07 -7.36
C MET A 4 -4.68 26.52 -6.11
N ASN A 5 -5.86 25.95 -5.87
CA ASN A 5 -6.68 26.23 -4.69
C ASN A 5 -5.86 26.05 -3.41
N LEU A 6 -5.00 25.02 -3.38
CA LEU A 6 -4.12 24.69 -2.27
C LEU A 6 -3.18 25.84 -1.83
N LEU A 7 -2.77 26.71 -2.77
CA LEU A 7 -1.81 27.77 -2.51
C LEU A 7 -2.47 29.09 -2.10
N GLN A 8 -3.78 29.25 -2.31
CA GLN A 8 -4.45 30.54 -2.10
C GLN A 8 -4.80 30.80 -0.64
N LYS A 9 -5.27 29.76 0.07
CA LYS A 9 -5.67 29.82 1.48
C LYS A 9 -5.31 28.50 2.19
N PRO A 10 -4.02 28.19 2.33
CA PRO A 10 -3.61 27.02 3.09
C PRO A 10 -4.06 27.18 4.56
N THR A 11 -4.62 26.12 5.12
CA THR A 11 -4.84 26.02 6.57
C THR A 11 -3.51 25.77 7.27
N ARG A 12 -3.49 25.86 8.60
CA ARG A 12 -2.26 25.65 9.39
C ARG A 12 -1.65 24.26 9.16
N HIS A 13 -2.48 23.22 9.07
CA HIS A 13 -2.05 21.85 8.86
C HIS A 13 -2.55 21.31 7.52
N LEU A 14 -1.63 20.88 6.66
CA LEU A 14 -1.96 20.26 5.37
C LEU A 14 -1.56 18.78 5.38
N PHE A 15 -2.50 17.91 5.06
CA PHE A 15 -2.27 16.45 5.04
C PHE A 15 -2.35 15.91 3.62
N PHE A 16 -1.26 15.36 3.12
CA PHE A 16 -1.25 14.70 1.82
C PHE A 16 -1.42 13.21 2.01
N THR A 17 -2.59 12.69 1.63
CA THR A 17 -2.90 11.26 1.73
C THR A 17 -3.37 10.69 0.40
N GLY A 18 -3.25 9.39 0.25
CA GLY A 18 -3.51 8.70 -1.01
C GLY A 18 -2.68 7.44 -1.18
N LYS A 19 -3.01 6.70 -2.22
CA LYS A 19 -2.36 5.44 -2.58
C LYS A 19 -0.85 5.61 -2.81
N GLY A 20 -0.04 4.55 -2.62
CA GLY A 20 1.38 4.55 -3.01
C GLY A 20 1.60 4.93 -4.48
N GLY A 21 2.63 5.74 -4.76
CA GLY A 21 3.02 6.14 -6.12
C GLY A 21 2.20 7.26 -6.79
N VAL A 22 1.12 7.76 -6.18
CA VAL A 22 0.31 8.85 -6.77
C VAL A 22 1.00 10.22 -6.77
N GLY A 23 2.11 10.37 -6.03
CA GLY A 23 2.90 11.61 -5.96
C GLY A 23 2.65 12.48 -4.73
N LYS A 24 2.28 11.87 -3.59
CA LYS A 24 2.07 12.57 -2.30
C LYS A 24 3.28 13.40 -1.89
N THR A 25 4.43 12.74 -1.72
CA THR A 25 5.71 13.35 -1.35
C THR A 25 6.11 14.45 -2.32
N SER A 26 5.91 14.24 -3.63
CA SER A 26 6.25 15.24 -4.63
C SER A 26 5.38 16.49 -4.53
N LEU A 27 4.06 16.32 -4.37
CA LEU A 27 3.14 17.45 -4.22
C LEU A 27 3.27 18.14 -2.87
N SER A 28 3.53 17.41 -1.78
CA SER A 28 3.77 18.00 -0.46
C SER A 28 5.06 18.83 -0.47
N CYS A 29 6.15 18.31 -1.04
CA CYS A 29 7.40 19.05 -1.25
C CYS A 29 7.19 20.30 -2.10
N ALA A 30 6.54 20.16 -3.26
CA ALA A 30 6.35 21.27 -4.18
C ALA A 30 5.44 22.36 -3.58
N THR A 31 4.43 21.96 -2.82
CA THR A 31 3.57 22.88 -2.05
C THR A 31 4.38 23.59 -0.96
N ALA A 32 5.20 22.85 -0.20
CA ALA A 32 6.04 23.42 0.84
C ALA A 32 7.01 24.47 0.29
N ILE A 33 7.65 24.16 -0.84
CA ILE A 33 8.56 25.09 -1.53
C ILE A 33 7.80 26.29 -2.07
N ALA A 34 6.63 26.10 -2.71
CA ALA A 34 5.85 27.20 -3.26
C ALA A 34 5.32 28.15 -2.20
N LEU A 35 4.98 27.66 -1.00
CA LEU A 35 4.59 28.50 0.14
C LEU A 35 5.81 29.20 0.77
N ALA A 36 6.94 28.50 0.91
CA ALA A 36 8.17 29.11 1.40
C ALA A 36 8.71 30.20 0.47
N ASP A 37 8.62 30.01 -0.86
CA ASP A 37 8.97 31.00 -1.87
C ASP A 37 8.03 32.23 -1.83
N GLN A 38 6.85 32.14 -1.19
CA GLN A 38 5.97 33.27 -0.88
C GLN A 38 6.36 34.01 0.42
N GLY A 39 7.41 33.56 1.11
CA GLY A 39 7.92 34.15 2.35
C GLY A 39 7.33 33.55 3.63
N LEU A 40 6.55 32.46 3.53
CA LEU A 40 5.98 31.76 4.68
C LEU A 40 7.01 30.80 5.30
N LYS A 41 6.89 30.56 6.61
CA LYS A 41 7.69 29.59 7.34
C LYS A 41 6.99 28.25 7.36
N ILE A 42 7.60 27.23 6.78
CA ILE A 42 6.99 25.93 6.54
C ILE A 42 7.79 24.85 7.25
N LEU A 43 7.07 23.95 7.93
CA LEU A 43 7.62 22.67 8.39
C LEU A 43 7.04 21.54 7.55
N LEU A 44 7.89 20.81 6.83
CA LEU A 44 7.51 19.60 6.10
C LEU A 44 7.87 18.37 6.91
N VAL A 45 6.89 17.50 7.15
CA VAL A 45 7.02 16.33 8.01
C VAL A 45 6.69 15.10 7.18
N SER A 46 7.61 14.14 7.09
CA SER A 46 7.29 12.83 6.54
C SER A 46 7.00 11.83 7.65
N THR A 47 5.95 11.03 7.46
CA THR A 47 5.61 9.89 8.34
C THR A 47 5.62 8.57 7.58
N ASP A 48 6.07 8.57 6.33
CA ASP A 48 6.20 7.37 5.51
C ASP A 48 7.59 6.73 5.76
N PRO A 49 7.69 5.52 6.31
CA PRO A 49 8.97 4.86 6.53
C PRO A 49 9.71 4.56 5.21
N ALA A 50 9.01 4.53 4.08
CA ALA A 50 9.59 4.37 2.75
C ALA A 50 9.78 5.72 2.02
N SER A 51 9.67 6.84 2.73
CA SER A 51 9.83 8.18 2.16
C SER A 51 11.21 8.38 1.56
N ASN A 52 11.26 9.01 0.39
CA ASN A 52 12.48 9.46 -0.26
C ASN A 52 12.68 10.97 -0.10
N LEU A 53 12.08 11.58 0.93
CA LEU A 53 12.10 13.02 1.15
C LEU A 53 13.52 13.59 1.17
N ASP A 54 14.46 12.90 1.82
CA ASP A 54 15.88 13.25 1.91
C ASP A 54 16.52 13.41 0.53
N GLU A 55 16.25 12.45 -0.36
CA GLU A 55 16.75 12.45 -1.74
C GLU A 55 16.11 13.57 -2.55
N MET A 56 14.79 13.78 -2.39
CA MET A 56 14.06 14.82 -3.12
C MET A 56 14.54 16.23 -2.75
N LEU A 57 14.85 16.46 -1.47
CA LEU A 57 15.30 17.76 -0.95
C LEU A 57 16.82 17.93 -0.97
N GLY A 58 17.58 16.85 -1.11
CA GLY A 58 19.04 16.86 -1.08
C GLY A 58 19.62 17.14 0.32
N VAL A 59 18.93 16.70 1.36
CA VAL A 59 19.31 16.89 2.77
C VAL A 59 19.02 15.62 3.57
N THR A 60 19.91 15.24 4.49
CA THR A 60 19.65 14.12 5.41
C THR A 60 18.73 14.60 6.53
N LEU A 61 17.59 13.95 6.71
CA LEU A 61 16.61 14.32 7.70
C LEU A 61 16.65 13.37 8.90
N GLY A 62 16.41 13.93 10.08
CA GLY A 62 16.16 13.18 11.31
C GLY A 62 14.83 13.61 11.93
N SER A 63 14.65 13.28 13.20
CA SER A 63 13.48 13.66 13.99
C SER A 63 13.41 15.15 14.33
N ASP A 64 14.50 15.90 14.20
CA ASP A 64 14.53 17.34 14.45
C ASP A 64 14.31 18.18 13.17
N PRO A 65 13.53 19.28 13.24
CA PRO A 65 13.36 20.22 12.13
C PRO A 65 14.68 20.75 11.59
N THR A 66 15.01 20.37 10.36
CA THR A 66 16.27 20.72 9.68
C THR A 66 16.00 21.68 8.52
N PRO A 67 16.68 22.84 8.44
CA PRO A 67 16.51 23.77 7.33
C PRO A 67 16.87 23.14 5.98
N VAL A 68 16.03 23.35 4.97
CA VAL A 68 16.27 22.83 3.61
C VAL A 68 17.19 23.80 2.84
N PRO A 69 18.37 23.35 2.40
CA PRO A 69 19.28 24.21 1.64
C PRO A 69 18.63 24.72 0.35
N GLY A 70 18.75 26.01 0.02
CA GLY A 70 18.23 26.57 -1.23
C GLY A 70 16.72 26.93 -1.24
N VAL A 71 16.04 26.79 -0.10
CA VAL A 71 14.65 27.24 0.10
C VAL A 71 14.55 27.97 1.44
N SER A 72 14.56 29.30 1.42
CA SER A 72 14.47 30.10 2.64
C SER A 72 13.09 29.92 3.29
N GLY A 73 13.06 29.68 4.61
CA GLY A 73 11.81 29.51 5.36
C GLY A 73 11.25 28.09 5.38
N LEU A 74 11.88 27.13 4.68
CA LEU A 74 11.49 25.72 4.72
C LEU A 74 12.40 24.93 5.65
N SER A 75 11.80 24.25 6.63
CA SER A 75 12.42 23.16 7.38
C SER A 75 11.73 21.85 7.08
N ALA A 76 12.46 20.74 7.15
CA ALA A 76 11.93 19.40 6.99
C ALA A 76 12.39 18.48 8.11
N MET A 77 11.60 17.45 8.40
CA MET A 77 11.93 16.39 9.35
C MET A 77 11.28 15.07 8.93
N ASN A 78 11.81 13.97 9.44
CA ASN A 78 11.28 12.63 9.22
C ASN A 78 10.91 12.00 10.57
N ILE A 79 9.71 11.44 10.67
CA ILE A 79 9.28 10.63 11.80
C ILE A 79 9.55 9.18 11.43
N ASP A 80 10.66 8.65 11.91
CA ASP A 80 10.97 7.23 11.82
C ASP A 80 10.15 6.47 12.88
N PRO A 81 9.18 5.62 12.48
CA PRO A 81 8.35 4.87 13.42
C PRO A 81 9.17 3.94 14.32
N GLU A 82 10.24 3.34 13.80
CA GLU A 82 11.07 2.39 14.53
C GLU A 82 11.91 3.10 15.59
N ALA A 83 12.49 4.25 15.23
CA ALA A 83 13.18 5.12 16.18
C ALA A 83 12.22 5.65 17.25
N ALA A 84 11.03 6.11 16.86
CA ALA A 84 10.00 6.56 17.80
C ALA A 84 9.58 5.42 18.75
N ALA A 85 9.43 4.20 18.25
CA ALA A 85 9.11 3.03 19.07
C ALA A 85 10.21 2.70 20.08
N GLU A 86 11.48 2.78 19.67
CA GLU A 86 12.62 2.61 20.57
C GLU A 86 12.63 3.69 21.64
N ASP A 87 12.47 4.95 21.27
CA ASP A 87 12.43 6.07 22.21
C ASP A 87 11.28 5.92 23.20
N TYR A 88 10.07 5.58 22.73
CA TYR A 88 8.93 5.28 23.57
C TYR A 88 9.24 4.13 24.55
N ARG A 89 9.87 3.05 24.06
CA ARG A 89 10.25 1.90 24.89
C ARG A 89 11.27 2.28 25.94
N LEU A 90 12.29 3.06 25.58
CA LEU A 90 13.29 3.58 26.51
C LEU A 90 12.65 4.48 27.56
N ARG A 91 11.71 5.35 27.17
CA ARG A 91 10.91 6.18 28.10
C ARG A 91 10.17 5.31 29.12
N VAL A 92 9.42 4.29 28.68
CA VAL A 92 8.67 3.39 29.57
C VAL A 92 9.63 2.61 30.50
N LEU A 93 10.72 2.06 29.96
CA LEU A 93 11.70 1.31 30.75
C LEU A 93 12.41 2.21 31.79
N SER A 94 12.63 3.49 31.48
CA SER A 94 13.25 4.46 32.40
C SER A 94 12.35 4.83 33.57
N GLN A 95 11.03 4.75 33.39
CA GLN A 95 10.04 5.00 34.44
C GLN A 95 9.85 3.80 35.38
N MET A 96 10.39 2.63 35.04
CA MET A 96 10.38 1.48 35.93
C MET A 96 11.28 1.76 37.14
N GLY A 97 10.69 1.70 38.34
CA GLY A 97 11.39 1.94 39.60
C GLY A 97 12.59 1.02 39.84
N PRO A 98 13.43 1.35 40.83
CA PRO A 98 14.64 0.58 41.15
C PRO A 98 14.37 -0.86 41.60
N GLU A 99 13.14 -1.18 42.00
CA GLU A 99 12.68 -2.52 42.41
C GLU A 99 12.46 -3.49 41.23
N ALA A 100 12.40 -2.99 39.98
CA ALA A 100 12.12 -3.81 38.80
C ALA A 100 13.32 -4.69 38.43
N THR A 101 13.10 -6.01 38.34
CA THR A 101 14.16 -6.97 37.98
C THR A 101 14.49 -6.91 36.49
N ASP A 102 15.67 -7.41 36.10
CA ASP A 102 16.06 -7.53 34.69
C ASP A 102 15.07 -8.38 33.88
N LYS A 103 14.42 -9.37 34.52
CA LYS A 103 13.40 -10.21 33.89
C LYS A 103 12.11 -9.43 33.63
N ASP A 104 11.72 -8.54 34.53
CA ASP A 104 10.54 -7.67 34.36
C ASP A 104 10.80 -6.67 33.22
N ARG A 105 11.99 -6.07 33.19
CA ARG A 105 12.43 -5.16 32.12
C ARG A 105 12.46 -5.85 30.76
N ALA A 106 12.95 -7.09 30.69
CA ALA A 106 12.95 -7.88 29.46
C ALA A 106 11.53 -8.23 28.99
N THR A 107 10.63 -8.55 29.91
CA THR A 107 9.23 -8.87 29.60
C THR A 107 8.49 -7.65 29.05
N VAL A 108 8.65 -6.48 29.68
CA VAL A 108 8.05 -5.22 29.19
C VAL A 108 8.64 -4.82 27.84
N ARG A 109 9.96 -4.97 27.65
CA ARG A 109 10.61 -4.71 26.36
C ARG A 109 10.01 -5.56 25.24
N GLU A 110 9.81 -6.85 25.48
CA GLU A 110 9.19 -7.76 24.50
C GLU A 110 7.74 -7.36 24.18
N GLN A 111 6.95 -7.03 25.21
CA GLN A 111 5.57 -6.56 25.03
C GLN A 111 5.46 -5.27 24.21
N LEU A 112 6.50 -4.42 24.25
CA LEU A 112 6.60 -3.15 23.52
C LEU A 112 7.37 -3.26 22.20
N SER A 113 7.63 -4.47 21.72
CA SER A 113 8.33 -4.72 20.44
C SER A 113 7.38 -5.11 19.30
N GLY A 114 6.07 -5.10 19.55
CA GLY A 114 5.06 -5.41 18.54
C GLY A 114 4.78 -4.26 17.57
N ALA A 115 4.28 -4.58 16.38
CA ALA A 115 3.88 -3.60 15.37
C ALA A 115 2.90 -2.53 15.91
N CYS A 116 2.02 -2.91 16.86
CA CYS A 116 1.11 -1.98 17.53
C CYS A 116 1.86 -0.87 18.30
N THR A 117 2.99 -1.18 18.94
CA THR A 117 3.78 -0.17 19.67
C THR A 117 4.45 0.81 18.72
N THR A 118 4.96 0.32 17.59
CA THR A 118 5.54 1.15 16.54
C THR A 118 4.53 2.13 15.95
N GLU A 119 3.32 1.65 15.66
CA GLU A 119 2.21 2.50 15.19
C GLU A 119 1.83 3.58 16.21
N ILE A 120 1.74 3.22 17.50
CA ILE A 120 1.40 4.15 18.58
C ILE A 120 2.49 5.20 18.77
N ALA A 121 3.76 4.81 18.75
CA ALA A 121 4.87 5.73 18.98
C ALA A 121 5.01 6.76 17.85
N ALA A 122 4.87 6.34 16.60
CA ALA A 122 4.80 7.26 15.45
C ALA A 122 3.62 8.22 15.57
N PHE A 123 2.48 7.75 16.10
CA PHE A 123 1.30 8.57 16.32
C PHE A 123 1.45 9.58 17.47
N ASP A 124 2.20 9.25 18.54
CA ASP A 124 2.49 10.18 19.65
C ASP A 124 3.33 11.39 19.16
N GLU A 125 4.36 11.14 18.35
CA GLU A 125 5.17 12.22 17.73
C GLU A 125 4.29 13.10 16.81
N PHE A 126 3.42 12.46 16.04
CA PHE A 126 2.45 13.14 15.19
C PHE A 126 1.47 14.04 15.98
N VAL A 127 0.98 13.54 17.12
CA VAL A 127 0.09 14.29 18.02
C VAL A 127 0.81 15.47 18.66
N GLY A 128 2.09 15.33 19.00
CA GLY A 128 2.92 16.43 19.46
C GLY A 128 2.92 17.60 18.47
N LEU A 129 3.10 17.33 17.18
CA LEU A 129 3.14 18.35 16.13
C LEU A 129 1.79 19.05 15.87
N LEU A 130 0.67 18.38 16.18
CA LEU A 130 -0.68 18.95 16.04
C LEU A 130 -1.13 19.73 17.29
N ALA A 131 -0.73 19.24 18.47
CA ALA A 131 -1.11 19.82 19.75
C ALA A 131 -0.24 21.03 20.12
N ASP A 132 1.05 20.99 19.76
CA ASP A 132 1.96 22.11 19.97
C ASP A 132 1.80 23.12 18.84
N ASP A 133 1.08 24.21 19.10
CA ASP A 133 0.89 25.34 18.19
C ASP A 133 2.22 26.11 18.03
N ASN A 134 3.23 25.47 17.44
CA ASN A 134 4.60 25.96 17.37
C ASN A 134 4.63 27.28 16.57
N PRO A 135 4.85 28.44 17.21
CA PRO A 135 4.72 29.74 16.54
C PRO A 135 5.86 30.02 15.56
N LEU A 136 6.83 29.11 15.44
CA LEU A 136 7.94 29.24 14.49
C LEU A 136 7.51 29.03 13.04
N PHE A 137 6.41 28.31 12.79
CA PHE A 137 5.94 27.97 11.46
C PHE A 137 4.52 28.48 11.23
N ASP A 138 4.29 29.03 10.04
CA ASP A 138 2.97 29.45 9.57
C ASP A 138 2.13 28.24 9.14
N HIS A 139 2.77 27.24 8.52
CA HIS A 139 2.13 26.00 8.10
C HIS A 139 3.00 24.77 8.39
N ILE A 140 2.33 23.67 8.73
CA ILE A 140 2.93 22.34 8.89
C ILE A 140 2.29 21.42 7.85
N ILE A 141 3.13 20.80 7.02
CA ILE A 141 2.72 19.95 5.91
C ILE A 141 3.14 18.52 6.23
N PHE A 142 2.18 17.60 6.22
CA PHE A 142 2.39 16.18 6.48
C PHE A 142 2.33 15.39 5.17
N ASP A 143 3.44 14.75 4.83
CA ASP A 143 3.52 13.69 3.82
C ASP A 143 3.25 12.36 4.50
N THR A 144 2.01 11.86 4.38
CA THR A 144 1.59 10.67 5.12
C THR A 144 1.91 9.39 4.39
N ALA A 145 2.04 8.30 5.15
CA ALA A 145 1.99 6.93 4.64
C ALA A 145 0.72 6.66 3.78
N PRO A 146 0.64 5.53 3.06
CA PRO A 146 -0.53 5.17 2.26
C PRO A 146 -1.81 5.09 3.08
N THR A 147 -2.93 5.35 2.41
CA THR A 147 -4.20 5.72 3.03
C THR A 147 -4.74 4.78 4.11
N GLY A 148 -4.65 3.47 3.90
CA GLY A 148 -5.11 2.48 4.89
C GLY A 148 -4.32 2.51 6.20
N HIS A 149 -3.03 2.85 6.16
CA HIS A 149 -2.22 2.98 7.38
C HIS A 149 -2.58 4.27 8.13
N THR A 150 -2.72 5.40 7.43
CA THR A 150 -3.14 6.67 8.03
C THR A 150 -4.51 6.56 8.71
N LEU A 151 -5.48 5.92 8.07
CA LEU A 151 -6.82 5.70 8.62
C LEU A 151 -6.83 4.72 9.80
N ARG A 152 -5.97 3.70 9.77
CA ARG A 152 -5.77 2.80 10.92
C ARG A 152 -5.23 3.59 12.11
N LEU A 153 -4.19 4.38 11.91
CA LEU A 153 -3.61 5.26 12.94
C LEU A 153 -4.65 6.22 13.54
N LEU A 154 -5.51 6.83 12.70
CA LEU A 154 -6.57 7.74 13.14
C LEU A 154 -7.79 7.05 13.78
N SER A 155 -7.97 5.74 13.60
CA SER A 155 -9.06 4.96 14.22
C SER A 155 -8.67 4.28 15.53
N LEU A 156 -7.37 4.13 15.82
CA LEU A 156 -6.84 3.65 17.10
C LEU A 156 -7.36 4.39 18.35
N PRO A 157 -7.67 5.70 18.34
CA PRO A 157 -8.21 6.39 19.52
C PRO A 157 -9.54 5.81 20.02
N LYS A 158 -10.42 5.31 19.15
CA LYS A 158 -11.67 4.63 19.56
C LYS A 158 -11.41 3.30 20.27
N ALA A 159 -10.35 2.60 19.88
CA ALA A 159 -9.89 1.40 20.59
C ALA A 159 -9.29 1.76 21.96
N TRP A 160 -8.68 2.94 22.08
CA TRP A 160 -8.12 3.46 23.33
C TRP A 160 -9.19 3.91 24.33
N THR A 161 -10.25 4.61 23.91
CA THR A 161 -11.34 4.96 24.83
C THR A 161 -11.94 3.69 25.46
N GLY A 162 -12.19 2.64 24.67
CA GLY A 162 -12.67 1.36 25.19
C GLY A 162 -11.63 0.60 26.02
N PHE A 163 -10.35 0.61 25.63
CA PHE A 163 -9.26 -0.02 26.38
C PHE A 163 -8.96 0.68 27.72
N LEU A 164 -9.07 2.01 27.78
CA LEU A 164 -8.90 2.81 28.98
C LEU A 164 -10.09 2.64 29.93
N GLU A 165 -11.33 2.65 29.41
CA GLU A 165 -12.54 2.34 30.19
C GLU A 165 -12.52 0.90 30.76
N ALA A 166 -12.09 -0.08 29.96
CA ALA A 166 -11.96 -1.48 30.40
C ALA A 166 -10.84 -1.67 31.44
N ASN A 167 -9.78 -0.85 31.39
CA ASN A 167 -8.66 -0.89 32.33
C ASN A 167 -8.84 -0.01 33.58
N GLU A 168 -9.96 0.72 33.73
CA GLU A 168 -10.33 1.36 35.01
C GLU A 168 -10.42 0.36 36.16
N ARG A 169 -10.54 -0.95 35.88
CA ARG A 169 -10.75 -1.99 36.89
C ARG A 169 -9.66 -3.08 37.01
N GLY A 170 -8.52 -3.04 36.31
CA GLY A 170 -7.62 -4.21 36.45
C GLY A 170 -6.19 -4.28 35.90
N ALA A 171 -5.62 -3.34 35.14
CA ALA A 171 -4.25 -3.52 34.62
C ALA A 171 -3.21 -2.62 35.30
N SER A 172 -2.65 -3.14 36.41
CA SER A 172 -1.61 -2.52 37.24
C SER A 172 -0.20 -2.44 36.59
N CYS A 173 -0.06 -2.64 35.27
CA CYS A 173 1.24 -2.83 34.62
C CYS A 173 1.69 -1.65 33.74
N LEU A 174 0.87 -0.62 33.54
CA LEU A 174 1.17 0.52 32.66
C LEU A 174 1.32 1.84 33.44
N GLY A 175 2.23 1.87 34.43
CA GLY A 175 2.73 3.11 35.02
C GLY A 175 1.68 4.05 35.67
N PRO A 176 2.11 5.21 36.21
CA PRO A 176 1.24 6.08 36.97
C PRO A 176 0.12 6.71 36.11
N HIS A 177 -1.12 6.63 36.62
CA HIS A 177 -2.37 7.14 36.05
C HIS A 177 -2.31 8.58 35.47
N SER A 178 -1.36 9.42 35.88
CA SER A 178 -1.21 10.79 35.39
C SER A 178 -0.63 10.89 33.98
N GLY A 179 0.22 9.96 33.57
CA GLY A 179 0.84 9.95 32.23
C GLY A 179 -0.15 9.56 31.13
N LEU A 180 -0.97 8.54 31.39
CA LEU A 180 -2.00 8.06 30.45
C LEU A 180 -3.11 9.10 30.22
N LYS A 181 -3.51 9.82 31.27
CA LYS A 181 -4.53 10.89 31.16
C LYS A 181 -4.03 12.13 30.40
N MET A 182 -2.77 12.53 30.62
CA MET A 182 -2.15 13.59 29.81
C MET A 182 -2.03 13.19 28.33
N GLN A 183 -1.77 11.92 28.04
CA GLN A 183 -1.78 11.45 26.65
C GLN A 183 -3.19 11.44 26.06
N GLU A 184 -4.21 11.02 26.81
CA GLU A 184 -5.61 11.06 26.35
C GLU A 184 -6.07 12.49 25.98
N ASP A 185 -5.77 13.49 26.81
CA ASP A 185 -6.13 14.87 26.53
C ASP A 185 -5.39 15.40 25.29
N ARG A 186 -4.10 15.08 25.12
CA ARG A 186 -3.33 15.41 23.91
C ARG A 186 -3.93 14.78 22.65
N PHE A 187 -4.33 13.51 22.74
CA PHE A 187 -4.98 12.81 21.62
C PHE A 187 -6.31 13.47 21.25
N ARG A 188 -7.13 13.81 22.24
CA ARG A 188 -8.41 14.50 22.00
C ARG A 188 -8.19 15.85 21.30
N THR A 189 -7.24 16.65 21.80
CA THR A 189 -6.89 17.94 21.18
C THR A 189 -6.38 17.79 19.75
N ALA A 190 -5.57 16.76 19.47
CA ALA A 190 -5.11 16.49 18.11
C ALA A 190 -6.26 16.09 17.17
N LEU A 191 -7.19 15.25 17.62
CA LEU A 191 -8.38 14.90 16.85
C LEU A 191 -9.31 16.10 16.60
N GLU A 192 -9.51 16.94 17.62
CA GLU A 192 -10.25 18.20 17.47
C GLU A 192 -9.56 19.14 16.46
N CYS A 193 -8.23 19.23 16.49
CA CYS A 193 -7.46 19.99 15.51
C CYS A 193 -7.62 19.42 14.09
N LEU A 194 -7.58 18.11 13.92
CA LEU A 194 -7.76 17.44 12.63
C LEU A 194 -9.18 17.62 12.08
N GLY A 195 -10.19 17.60 12.95
CA GLY A 195 -11.59 17.83 12.61
C GLY A 195 -11.95 19.30 12.35
N ASP A 196 -11.12 20.25 12.79
CA ASP A 196 -11.36 21.68 12.61
C ASP A 196 -11.03 22.13 11.17
N PRO A 197 -12.05 22.48 10.35
CA PRO A 197 -11.84 22.87 8.96
C PRO A 197 -11.08 24.21 8.81
N ALA A 198 -11.00 25.04 9.86
CA ALA A 198 -10.22 26.27 9.83
C ALA A 198 -8.73 26.02 10.06
N ARG A 199 -8.37 24.91 10.71
CA ARG A 199 -6.99 24.57 11.09
C ARG A 199 -6.37 23.50 10.21
N THR A 200 -7.17 22.61 9.64
CA THR A 200 -6.67 21.44 8.91
C THR A 200 -7.35 21.29 7.56
N THR A 201 -6.56 21.00 6.52
CA THR A 201 -7.05 20.58 5.20
C THR A 201 -6.45 19.23 4.84
N ILE A 202 -7.30 18.29 4.39
CA ILE A 202 -6.86 17.01 3.84
C ILE A 202 -6.80 17.10 2.32
N VAL A 203 -5.62 16.89 1.77
CA VAL A 203 -5.35 16.80 0.34
C VAL A 203 -5.34 15.33 -0.07
N LEU A 204 -6.42 14.89 -0.71
CA LEU A 204 -6.54 13.59 -1.33
C LEU A 204 -5.77 13.60 -2.65
N VAL A 205 -4.58 13.01 -2.66
CA VAL A 205 -3.78 12.88 -3.88
C VAL A 205 -4.19 11.62 -4.63
N THR A 206 -4.51 11.79 -5.91
CA THR A 206 -4.84 10.69 -6.80
C THR A 206 -4.21 10.87 -8.18
N ARG A 207 -4.33 9.87 -9.04
CA ARG A 207 -4.10 9.99 -10.48
C ARG A 207 -5.43 9.85 -11.21
N ALA A 208 -5.47 10.29 -12.47
CA ALA A 208 -6.60 10.08 -13.36
C ALA A 208 -6.72 8.59 -13.79
N GLU A 209 -6.84 7.70 -12.82
CA GLU A 209 -6.91 6.26 -13.00
C GLU A 209 -8.04 5.70 -12.13
N ARG A 210 -8.91 4.86 -12.70
CA ARG A 210 -10.09 4.32 -12.00
C ARG A 210 -9.78 3.66 -10.66
N GLY A 211 -8.64 2.97 -10.54
CA GLY A 211 -8.23 2.33 -9.29
C GLY A 211 -7.80 3.34 -8.22
N ALA A 212 -7.02 4.35 -8.61
CA ALA A 212 -6.58 5.41 -7.70
C ALA A 212 -7.76 6.30 -7.25
N ILE A 213 -8.67 6.62 -8.17
CA ILE A 213 -9.89 7.40 -7.89
C ILE A 213 -10.81 6.65 -6.93
N ARG A 214 -11.04 5.35 -7.14
CA ARG A 214 -11.86 4.54 -6.23
C ARG A 214 -11.30 4.51 -4.81
N GLU A 215 -9.98 4.32 -4.68
CA GLU A 215 -9.31 4.33 -3.38
C GLU A 215 -9.38 5.69 -2.70
N ALA A 216 -9.20 6.78 -3.45
CA ALA A 216 -9.37 8.13 -2.94
C ALA A 216 -10.83 8.40 -2.50
N ALA A 217 -11.83 7.88 -3.22
CA ALA A 217 -13.24 8.04 -2.86
C ALA A 217 -13.61 7.26 -1.59
N ARG A 218 -13.10 6.03 -1.44
CA ARG A 218 -13.25 5.23 -0.21
C ARG A 218 -12.65 5.99 0.98
N THR A 219 -11.42 6.47 0.82
CA THR A 219 -10.73 7.29 1.81
C THR A 219 -11.52 8.53 2.20
N ALA A 220 -12.03 9.27 1.21
CA ALA A 220 -12.79 10.49 1.45
C ALA A 220 -14.00 10.23 2.35
N GLY A 221 -14.70 9.12 2.11
CA GLY A 221 -15.81 8.64 2.94
C GLY A 221 -15.35 8.34 4.37
N GLU A 222 -14.33 7.51 4.55
CA GLU A 222 -13.82 7.10 5.86
C GLU A 222 -13.30 8.30 6.69
N LEU A 223 -12.60 9.25 6.05
CA LEU A 223 -12.18 10.48 6.70
C LEU A 223 -13.35 11.40 7.07
N SER A 224 -14.39 11.44 6.24
CA SER A 224 -15.61 12.20 6.55
C SER A 224 -16.34 11.61 7.76
N GLU A 225 -16.40 10.28 7.88
CA GLU A 225 -16.97 9.58 9.04
C GLU A 225 -16.18 9.83 10.33
N LEU A 226 -14.89 10.12 10.22
CA LEU A 226 -14.03 10.52 11.33
C LEU A 226 -14.13 12.03 11.66
N GLY A 227 -14.89 12.81 10.90
CA GLY A 227 -15.08 14.25 11.12
C GLY A 227 -14.07 15.14 10.37
N LEU A 228 -13.16 14.57 9.58
CA LEU A 228 -12.17 15.31 8.79
C LEU A 228 -12.80 15.77 7.46
N SER A 229 -13.67 16.77 7.55
CA SER A 229 -14.56 17.19 6.46
C SER A 229 -13.97 18.21 5.49
N ASN A 230 -12.90 18.93 5.87
CA ASN A 230 -12.23 19.89 4.98
C ASN A 230 -11.25 19.17 4.04
N GLN A 231 -11.80 18.56 3.00
CA GLN A 231 -11.07 17.76 2.04
C GLN A 231 -10.97 18.48 0.69
N MET A 232 -9.88 18.25 -0.03
CA MET A 232 -9.70 18.65 -1.41
C MET A 232 -9.04 17.55 -2.22
N LEU A 233 -9.25 17.56 -3.53
CA LEU A 233 -8.72 16.58 -4.47
C LEU A 233 -7.55 17.18 -5.26
N ALA A 234 -6.39 16.53 -5.22
CA ALA A 234 -5.27 16.83 -6.10
C ALA A 234 -5.09 15.68 -7.10
N VAL A 235 -5.46 15.92 -8.36
CA VAL A 235 -5.25 14.95 -9.45
C VAL A 235 -3.88 15.20 -10.05
N ASN A 236 -2.93 14.31 -9.76
CA ASN A 236 -1.56 14.40 -10.23
C ASN A 236 -1.37 13.64 -11.56
N GLY A 237 -0.41 14.10 -12.36
CA GLY A 237 0.02 13.43 -13.59
C GLY A 237 -1.01 13.48 -14.71
N CYS A 238 -1.82 14.54 -14.79
CA CYS A 238 -2.75 14.75 -15.89
C CYS A 238 -1.98 14.87 -17.21
N PHE A 239 -2.25 13.96 -18.14
CA PHE A 239 -1.54 13.87 -19.41
C PHE A 239 -2.35 14.50 -20.54
N ILE A 240 -1.67 15.31 -21.34
CA ILE A 240 -2.20 15.86 -22.59
C ILE A 240 -1.24 15.42 -23.70
N PRO A 241 -1.72 14.70 -24.74
CA PRO A 241 -0.88 14.25 -25.85
C PRO A 241 -0.22 15.43 -26.54
N SER A 242 1.09 15.34 -26.75
CA SER A 242 1.83 16.28 -27.60
C SER A 242 1.72 15.91 -29.08
N ASP A 243 1.62 14.61 -29.39
CA ASP A 243 1.27 14.09 -30.71
C ASP A 243 -0.11 13.38 -30.67
N PRO A 244 -1.19 14.02 -31.16
CA PRO A 244 -2.53 13.42 -31.22
C PRO A 244 -2.64 12.24 -32.20
N ASN A 245 -1.64 11.97 -33.03
CA ASN A 245 -1.64 10.83 -33.94
C ASN A 245 -0.93 9.60 -33.35
N ASP A 246 -0.34 9.73 -32.16
CA ASP A 246 0.23 8.60 -31.45
C ASP A 246 -0.90 7.80 -30.77
N PRO A 247 -1.14 6.53 -31.17
CA PRO A 247 -2.26 5.76 -30.65
C PRO A 247 -2.12 5.44 -29.16
N VAL A 248 -0.89 5.27 -28.66
CA VAL A 248 -0.60 4.98 -27.26
C VAL A 248 -0.88 6.22 -26.42
N ALA A 249 -0.36 7.38 -26.83
CA ALA A 249 -0.60 8.64 -26.14
C ALA A 249 -2.09 9.01 -26.14
N SER A 250 -2.77 8.84 -27.27
CA SER A 250 -4.20 9.11 -27.40
C SER A 250 -5.03 8.21 -26.50
N ALA A 251 -4.70 6.92 -26.44
CA ALA A 251 -5.38 5.97 -25.55
C ALA A 251 -5.12 6.27 -24.07
N PHE A 252 -3.88 6.60 -23.70
CA PHE A 252 -3.53 6.98 -22.33
C PHE A 252 -4.29 8.23 -21.87
N ALA A 253 -4.37 9.26 -22.71
CA ALA A 253 -5.18 10.45 -22.44
C ALA A 253 -6.68 10.15 -22.36
N ALA A 254 -7.20 9.30 -23.25
CA ALA A 254 -8.61 8.90 -23.24
C ALA A 254 -8.98 8.11 -21.97
N GLU A 255 -8.10 7.23 -21.48
CA GLU A 255 -8.29 6.52 -20.21
C GLU A 255 -8.39 7.51 -19.04
N GLN A 256 -7.49 8.50 -19.00
CA GLN A 256 -7.52 9.54 -17.96
C GLN A 256 -8.78 10.39 -18.01
N ALA A 257 -9.16 10.87 -19.20
CA ALA A 257 -10.36 11.68 -19.40
C ALA A 257 -11.63 10.91 -18.98
N LYS A 258 -11.71 9.63 -19.32
CA LYS A 258 -12.82 8.76 -18.91
C LYS A 258 -12.87 8.59 -17.40
N ALA A 259 -11.73 8.33 -16.77
CA ALA A 259 -11.64 8.16 -15.32
C ALA A 259 -12.08 9.44 -14.57
N LEU A 260 -11.73 10.63 -15.09
CA LEU A 260 -12.14 11.91 -14.51
C LEU A 260 -13.61 12.27 -14.76
N ALA A 261 -14.16 11.88 -15.91
CA ALA A 261 -15.59 12.05 -16.19
C ALA A 261 -16.47 11.17 -15.29
N GLU A 262 -15.95 10.02 -14.85
CA GLU A 262 -16.63 9.06 -13.97
C GLU A 262 -16.29 9.27 -12.47
N LEU A 263 -15.87 10.48 -12.06
CA LEU A 263 -15.55 10.76 -10.66
C LEU A 263 -16.75 10.46 -9.73
N PRO A 264 -16.55 9.68 -8.65
CA PRO A 264 -17.61 9.42 -7.68
C PRO A 264 -18.12 10.71 -7.02
N PRO A 265 -19.40 10.75 -6.56
CA PRO A 265 -19.97 11.91 -5.87
C PRO A 265 -19.11 12.42 -4.71
N ALA A 266 -18.53 11.50 -3.91
CA ALA A 266 -17.64 11.81 -2.80
C ALA A 266 -16.41 12.66 -3.19
N LEU A 267 -15.96 12.59 -4.44
CA LEU A 267 -14.81 13.35 -4.94
C LEU A 267 -15.20 14.52 -5.84
N SER A 268 -16.26 14.35 -6.65
CA SER A 268 -16.70 15.38 -7.61
C SER A 268 -17.18 16.68 -6.97
N LEU A 269 -17.58 16.64 -5.70
CA LEU A 269 -18.02 17.80 -4.92
C LEU A 269 -16.85 18.55 -4.24
N LEU A 270 -15.66 17.97 -4.21
CA LEU A 270 -14.49 18.57 -3.54
C LEU A 270 -13.84 19.65 -4.42
N PRO A 271 -13.24 20.68 -3.82
CA PRO A 271 -12.30 21.55 -4.53
C PRO A 271 -11.21 20.70 -5.18
N ARG A 272 -10.89 21.00 -6.44
CA ARG A 272 -10.00 20.16 -7.25
C ARG A 272 -8.88 20.97 -7.88
N ASP A 273 -7.66 20.52 -7.68
CA ASP A 273 -6.48 20.95 -8.42
C ASP A 273 -6.00 19.82 -9.34
N GLU A 274 -5.56 20.18 -10.54
CA GLU A 274 -4.99 19.25 -11.52
C GLU A 274 -3.53 19.64 -11.80
N VAL A 275 -2.62 18.68 -11.65
CA VAL A 275 -1.19 18.86 -11.89
C VAL A 275 -0.78 18.05 -13.11
N ALA A 276 -0.21 18.74 -14.10
CA ALA A 276 0.17 18.12 -15.36
C ALA A 276 1.33 17.11 -15.20
N LEU A 277 1.31 16.06 -16.01
CA LEU A 277 2.43 15.13 -16.12
C LEU A 277 3.69 15.86 -16.60
N LYS A 278 4.82 15.67 -15.91
CA LYS A 278 6.11 16.30 -16.24
C LYS A 278 7.07 15.29 -16.87
N ALA A 279 8.00 15.80 -17.68
CA ALA A 279 8.97 15.02 -18.45
C ALA A 279 10.21 14.61 -17.65
N PHE A 280 10.39 15.14 -16.45
CA PHE A 280 11.57 14.93 -15.60
C PHE A 280 11.18 14.18 -14.32
N ASP A 281 12.15 13.50 -13.73
CA ASP A 281 12.00 12.90 -12.40
C ASP A 281 11.95 14.00 -11.33
N MET A 282 11.16 13.77 -10.29
CA MET A 282 10.85 14.77 -9.27
C MET A 282 11.97 15.00 -8.24
N VAL A 283 13.22 14.72 -8.61
CA VAL A 283 14.38 14.80 -7.70
C VAL A 283 15.01 16.19 -7.78
N GLY A 284 15.18 16.82 -6.61
CA GLY A 284 15.81 18.12 -6.48
C GLY A 284 14.85 19.30 -6.61
N LEU A 285 15.27 20.43 -6.03
CA LEU A 285 14.45 21.64 -5.86
C LEU A 285 13.97 22.24 -7.19
N THR A 286 14.79 22.18 -8.24
CA THR A 286 14.40 22.70 -9.57
C THR A 286 13.24 21.91 -10.16
N ALA A 287 13.28 20.58 -10.06
CA ALA A 287 12.19 19.72 -10.51
C ALA A 287 10.92 19.96 -9.70
N LEU A 288 11.04 20.05 -8.37
CA LEU A 288 9.92 20.31 -7.46
C LEU A 288 9.26 21.67 -7.72
N ARG A 289 10.03 22.75 -7.94
CA ARG A 289 9.47 24.05 -8.38
C ARG A 289 8.80 23.96 -9.74
N GLY A 290 9.36 23.17 -10.65
CA GLY A 290 8.80 22.92 -11.98
C GLY A 290 7.47 22.14 -11.96
N LEU A 291 7.17 21.42 -10.88
CA LEU A 291 5.96 20.61 -10.74
C LEU A 291 4.69 21.48 -10.78
N LEU A 292 4.66 22.57 -10.01
CA LEU A 292 3.50 23.47 -9.93
C LEU A 292 3.57 24.63 -10.95
N SER A 293 4.62 24.68 -11.76
CA SER A 293 4.76 25.67 -12.82
C SER A 293 3.87 25.33 -14.03
N GLU A 294 3.13 26.32 -14.55
CA GLU A 294 2.43 26.24 -15.84
C GLU A 294 3.42 26.20 -17.03
N THR A 295 4.66 26.67 -16.85
CA THR A 295 5.67 26.67 -17.93
C THR A 295 6.26 25.27 -18.06
N ALA A 296 6.10 24.66 -19.24
CA ALA A 296 6.81 23.45 -19.59
C ALA A 296 8.32 23.74 -19.55
N ILE A 297 9.01 23.27 -18.51
CA ILE A 297 10.45 23.06 -18.59
C ILE A 297 10.61 21.90 -19.58
N SER A 298 10.64 22.22 -20.88
CA SER A 298 11.02 21.24 -21.88
C SER A 298 12.48 20.90 -21.60
N PRO A 299 12.82 19.65 -21.24
CA PRO A 299 14.20 19.25 -21.37
C PRO A 299 14.59 19.48 -22.82
N ALA A 300 15.79 20.02 -23.06
CA ALA A 300 16.35 20.05 -24.40
C ALA A 300 16.36 18.60 -24.91
N VAL A 301 15.42 18.26 -25.79
CA VAL A 301 15.42 16.98 -26.47
C VAL A 301 16.60 17.07 -27.41
N ASP A 302 17.65 16.30 -27.13
CA ASP A 302 18.74 16.12 -28.09
C ASP A 302 18.25 15.11 -29.14
N PRO A 303 17.89 15.55 -30.36
CA PRO A 303 17.27 14.69 -31.36
C PRO A 303 18.25 13.65 -31.92
N THR A 304 19.54 13.71 -31.55
CA THR A 304 20.56 12.80 -32.06
C THR A 304 20.78 11.54 -31.22
N ASN A 305 20.17 11.42 -30.03
CA ASN A 305 20.26 10.22 -29.18
C ASN A 305 18.99 9.34 -29.26
N ASP A 306 18.34 9.38 -30.42
CA ASP A 306 17.00 8.81 -30.66
C ASP A 306 17.00 7.30 -30.97
N ALA A 307 18.17 6.66 -30.93
CA ALA A 307 18.29 5.21 -30.89
C ALA A 307 17.86 4.73 -29.49
N PHE A 308 16.56 4.69 -29.24
CA PHE A 308 16.03 3.94 -28.11
C PHE A 308 16.41 2.47 -28.31
N GLU A 309 17.47 2.02 -27.64
CA GLU A 309 17.74 0.58 -27.53
C GLU A 309 16.51 -0.09 -26.94
N SER A 310 16.00 -1.11 -27.63
CA SER A 310 14.94 -1.97 -27.12
C SER A 310 15.40 -2.55 -25.79
N LEU A 311 14.60 -2.38 -24.74
CA LEU A 311 14.89 -3.07 -23.49
C LEU A 311 14.65 -4.56 -23.72
N ASP A 312 15.68 -5.38 -23.54
CA ASP A 312 15.53 -6.83 -23.53
C ASP A 312 14.82 -7.24 -22.23
N LEU A 313 13.50 -7.38 -22.31
CA LEU A 313 12.63 -7.71 -21.19
C LEU A 313 11.67 -8.81 -21.63
N PRO A 314 11.83 -10.05 -21.12
CA PRO A 314 10.94 -11.17 -21.44
C PRO A 314 9.47 -10.81 -21.22
N ARG A 315 8.58 -11.27 -22.10
CA ARG A 315 7.13 -11.02 -22.00
C ARG A 315 6.48 -11.91 -20.94
N LEU A 316 5.23 -11.57 -20.58
CA LEU A 316 4.44 -12.37 -19.65
C LEU A 316 4.19 -13.80 -20.17
N SER A 317 4.11 -13.99 -21.48
CA SER A 317 4.01 -15.31 -22.13
C SER A 317 5.14 -16.25 -21.71
N THR A 318 6.39 -15.77 -21.70
CA THR A 318 7.57 -16.53 -21.26
C THR A 318 7.43 -16.99 -19.80
N LEU A 319 6.94 -16.11 -18.91
CA LEU A 319 6.65 -16.49 -17.53
C LEU A 319 5.61 -17.60 -17.45
N VAL A 320 4.54 -17.50 -18.25
CA VAL A 320 3.48 -18.52 -18.26
C VAL A 320 4.01 -19.86 -18.75
N ASP A 321 4.86 -19.89 -19.78
CA ASP A 321 5.51 -21.11 -20.26
C ASP A 321 6.38 -21.78 -19.20
N GLU A 322 7.20 -20.98 -18.50
CA GLU A 322 8.04 -21.47 -17.41
C GLU A 322 7.22 -22.06 -16.26
N ILE A 323 6.10 -21.42 -15.89
CA ILE A 323 5.20 -21.92 -14.86
C ILE A 323 4.49 -23.20 -15.34
N ALA A 324 3.99 -23.22 -16.58
CA ALA A 324 3.26 -24.35 -17.15
C ALA A 324 4.10 -25.64 -17.16
N ALA A 325 5.43 -25.52 -17.31
CA ALA A 325 6.36 -26.64 -17.32
C ALA A 325 6.32 -27.50 -16.04
N SER A 326 5.84 -26.97 -14.91
CA SER A 326 5.68 -27.77 -13.68
C SER A 326 4.43 -28.66 -13.67
N GLY A 327 3.50 -28.43 -14.59
CA GLY A 327 2.22 -29.14 -14.74
C GLY A 327 1.16 -28.80 -13.69
N LYS A 328 1.57 -28.36 -12.50
CA LYS A 328 0.73 -27.96 -11.37
C LYS A 328 1.48 -27.10 -10.36
N GLY A 329 0.75 -26.53 -9.43
CA GLY A 329 1.32 -25.78 -8.31
C GLY A 329 0.52 -24.53 -7.97
N LEU A 330 1.02 -23.80 -6.97
CA LEU A 330 0.45 -22.55 -6.51
C LEU A 330 1.18 -21.38 -7.17
N VAL A 331 0.43 -20.42 -7.71
CA VAL A 331 0.92 -19.12 -8.16
C VAL A 331 0.27 -18.04 -7.30
N MET A 332 1.07 -17.24 -6.61
CA MET A 332 0.58 -16.12 -5.81
C MET A 332 1.01 -14.82 -6.44
N VAL A 333 0.06 -13.96 -6.80
CA VAL A 333 0.34 -12.65 -7.38
C VAL A 333 0.22 -11.59 -6.29
N MET A 334 1.36 -10.96 -5.98
CA MET A 334 1.53 -10.06 -4.85
C MET A 334 2.04 -8.69 -5.32
N GLY A 335 1.85 -7.68 -4.48
CA GLY A 335 2.23 -6.31 -4.77
C GLY A 335 1.31 -5.30 -4.07
N LYS A 336 1.57 -4.02 -4.31
CA LYS A 336 0.76 -2.94 -3.72
C LYS A 336 -0.61 -2.83 -4.39
N GLY A 337 -1.48 -1.99 -3.83
CA GLY A 337 -2.79 -1.71 -4.45
C GLY A 337 -2.60 -1.20 -5.88
N GLY A 338 -3.48 -1.59 -6.81
CA GLY A 338 -3.56 -1.04 -8.18
C GLY A 338 -2.29 -1.00 -9.03
N VAL A 339 -1.28 -1.83 -8.76
CA VAL A 339 -0.16 -2.12 -9.70
C VAL A 339 -0.59 -3.07 -10.83
N GLY A 340 -1.80 -3.61 -10.78
CA GLY A 340 -2.38 -4.52 -11.78
C GLY A 340 -2.28 -6.01 -11.45
N LYS A 341 -2.17 -6.37 -10.16
CA LYS A 341 -2.14 -7.77 -9.69
C LYS A 341 -3.27 -8.63 -10.27
N THR A 342 -4.51 -8.14 -10.19
CA THR A 342 -5.69 -8.84 -10.71
C THR A 342 -5.58 -9.11 -12.21
N THR A 343 -5.07 -8.16 -12.99
CA THR A 343 -4.84 -8.34 -14.43
C THR A 343 -3.76 -9.38 -14.69
N VAL A 344 -2.62 -9.31 -13.99
CA VAL A 344 -1.53 -10.29 -14.12
C VAL A 344 -1.98 -11.68 -13.69
N ALA A 345 -2.71 -11.80 -12.58
CA ALA A 345 -3.27 -13.06 -12.09
C ALA A 345 -4.26 -13.67 -13.10
N ALA A 346 -5.15 -12.86 -13.66
CA ALA A 346 -6.08 -13.29 -14.69
C ALA A 346 -5.36 -13.73 -15.97
N ALA A 347 -4.38 -12.96 -16.45
CA ALA A 347 -3.61 -13.29 -17.64
C ALA A 347 -2.80 -14.58 -17.47
N VAL A 348 -2.14 -14.77 -16.31
CA VAL A 348 -1.44 -16.03 -15.99
C VAL A 348 -2.42 -17.20 -15.94
N ALA A 349 -3.58 -17.05 -15.29
CA ALA A 349 -4.57 -18.12 -15.19
C ALA A 349 -5.15 -18.51 -16.55
N VAL A 350 -5.51 -17.52 -17.38
CA VAL A 350 -5.98 -17.72 -18.75
C VAL A 350 -4.89 -18.37 -19.61
N GLY A 351 -3.64 -17.92 -19.50
CA GLY A 351 -2.51 -18.47 -20.22
C GLY A 351 -2.21 -19.93 -19.87
N LEU A 352 -2.32 -20.30 -18.59
CA LEU A 352 -2.17 -21.69 -18.13
C LEU A 352 -3.33 -22.57 -18.63
N ALA A 353 -4.56 -22.05 -18.60
CA ALA A 353 -5.72 -22.77 -19.11
C ALA A 353 -5.66 -22.96 -20.64
N ALA A 354 -5.16 -21.95 -21.37
CA ALA A 354 -4.94 -22.02 -22.82
C ALA A 354 -3.92 -23.11 -23.19
N ARG A 355 -2.93 -23.34 -22.32
CA ARG A 355 -1.95 -24.44 -22.43
C ARG A 355 -2.50 -25.81 -22.00
N GLY A 356 -3.81 -25.91 -21.72
CA GLY A 356 -4.51 -27.16 -21.44
C GLY A 356 -4.50 -27.60 -19.98
N HIS A 357 -4.05 -26.75 -19.06
CA HIS A 357 -4.08 -27.07 -17.63
C HIS A 357 -5.44 -26.76 -16.98
N THR A 358 -5.76 -27.49 -15.91
CA THR A 358 -6.85 -27.11 -15.01
C THR A 358 -6.36 -26.05 -14.04
N VAL A 359 -7.07 -24.92 -13.98
CA VAL A 359 -6.68 -23.73 -13.24
C VAL A 359 -7.84 -23.25 -12.38
N HIS A 360 -7.57 -23.01 -11.11
CA HIS A 360 -8.48 -22.33 -10.19
C HIS A 360 -7.91 -20.94 -9.89
N LEU A 361 -8.54 -19.89 -10.41
CA LEU A 361 -8.25 -18.49 -10.09
C LEU A 361 -9.13 -18.03 -8.93
N THR A 362 -8.52 -17.52 -7.86
CA THR A 362 -9.24 -16.93 -6.73
C THR A 362 -8.67 -15.57 -6.34
N THR A 363 -9.47 -14.75 -5.66
CA THR A 363 -9.03 -13.48 -5.07
C THR A 363 -9.34 -13.44 -3.58
N THR A 364 -8.41 -12.85 -2.82
CA THR A 364 -8.63 -12.46 -1.42
C THR A 364 -8.89 -10.97 -1.26
N ASP A 365 -8.91 -10.20 -2.35
CA ASP A 365 -9.18 -8.76 -2.32
C ASP A 365 -10.70 -8.50 -2.39
N PRO A 366 -11.32 -7.90 -1.35
CA PRO A 366 -12.76 -7.61 -1.35
C PRO A 366 -13.19 -6.66 -2.48
N ALA A 367 -12.27 -5.84 -2.99
CA ALA A 367 -12.51 -4.88 -4.05
C ALA A 367 -12.18 -5.43 -5.45
N ALA A 368 -11.58 -6.62 -5.55
CA ALA A 368 -11.31 -7.24 -6.83
C ALA A 368 -12.58 -7.84 -7.43
N HIS A 369 -12.93 -7.36 -8.62
CA HIS A 369 -13.97 -7.93 -9.46
C HIS A 369 -13.33 -8.81 -10.54
N LEU A 370 -12.92 -10.03 -10.18
CA LEU A 370 -12.35 -10.99 -11.13
C LEU A 370 -13.29 -11.27 -12.32
N SER A 371 -14.60 -11.33 -12.05
CA SER A 371 -15.64 -11.49 -13.07
C SER A 371 -15.68 -10.33 -14.08
N PHE A 372 -15.29 -9.13 -13.66
CA PHE A 372 -15.17 -7.99 -14.57
C PHE A 372 -13.96 -8.14 -15.49
N VAL A 373 -12.82 -8.63 -14.97
CA VAL A 373 -11.56 -8.75 -15.73
C VAL A 373 -11.56 -9.94 -16.68
N VAL A 374 -12.02 -11.11 -16.24
CA VAL A 374 -12.10 -12.32 -17.09
C VAL A 374 -13.31 -12.24 -18.05
N GLY A 375 -14.36 -11.50 -17.67
CA GLY A 375 -15.62 -11.42 -18.39
C GLY A 375 -16.58 -12.57 -18.07
N ALA A 376 -17.80 -12.51 -18.60
CA ALA A 376 -18.85 -13.52 -18.36
C ALA A 376 -18.68 -14.81 -19.20
N ALA A 377 -17.71 -14.83 -20.11
CA ALA A 377 -17.46 -15.97 -20.98
C ALA A 377 -16.75 -17.09 -20.19
N ALA A 378 -17.28 -18.31 -20.28
CA ALA A 378 -16.67 -19.47 -19.65
C ALA A 378 -15.50 -19.99 -20.49
N MET A 379 -14.35 -20.22 -19.86
CA MET A 379 -13.20 -20.88 -20.48
C MET A 379 -13.09 -22.31 -19.95
N PRO A 380 -13.06 -23.35 -20.80
CA PRO A 380 -12.83 -24.72 -20.37
C PRO A 380 -11.51 -24.83 -19.58
N GLY A 381 -11.56 -25.49 -18.42
CA GLY A 381 -10.39 -25.68 -17.56
C GLY A 381 -10.08 -24.52 -16.62
N LEU A 382 -10.80 -23.39 -16.68
CA LEU A 382 -10.64 -22.27 -15.76
C LEU A 382 -11.86 -22.14 -14.83
N THR A 383 -11.63 -22.25 -13.52
CA THR A 383 -12.60 -21.93 -12.48
C THR A 383 -12.22 -20.61 -11.82
N VAL A 384 -13.20 -19.73 -11.62
CA VAL A 384 -12.98 -18.42 -11.00
C VAL A 384 -13.88 -18.30 -9.78
N ASP A 385 -13.26 -18.24 -8.59
CA ASP A 385 -13.95 -18.07 -7.32
C ASP A 385 -13.43 -16.84 -6.57
N ARG A 386 -14.08 -16.52 -5.44
CA ARG A 386 -13.64 -15.48 -4.51
C ARG A 386 -13.71 -16.00 -3.09
N ILE A 387 -12.70 -15.66 -2.30
CA ILE A 387 -12.74 -15.82 -0.85
C ILE A 387 -13.43 -14.58 -0.29
N ASP A 388 -14.70 -14.72 0.08
CA ASP A 388 -15.49 -13.66 0.69
C ASP A 388 -15.34 -13.69 2.22
N PRO A 389 -14.69 -12.68 2.85
CA PRO A 389 -14.44 -12.68 4.28
C PRO A 389 -15.70 -12.85 5.12
N GLU A 390 -16.80 -12.17 4.77
CA GLU A 390 -18.06 -12.24 5.53
C GLU A 390 -18.66 -13.64 5.46
N ALA A 391 -18.71 -14.21 4.25
CA ALA A 391 -19.27 -15.55 4.03
C ALA A 391 -18.40 -16.65 4.67
N GLU A 392 -17.07 -16.55 4.60
CA GLU A 392 -16.17 -17.52 5.23
C GLU A 392 -16.19 -17.38 6.76
N THR A 393 -16.32 -16.16 7.30
CA THR A 393 -16.49 -15.92 8.74
C THR A 393 -17.79 -16.55 9.24
N ALA A 394 -18.92 -16.31 8.56
CA ALA A 394 -20.19 -16.95 8.90
C ALA A 394 -20.08 -18.49 8.90
N ARG A 395 -19.47 -19.07 7.85
CA ARG A 395 -19.22 -20.52 7.78
C ARG A 395 -18.34 -21.03 8.93
N TYR A 396 -17.33 -20.26 9.31
CA TYR A 396 -16.45 -20.60 10.42
C TYR A 396 -17.19 -20.56 11.76
N ILE A 397 -17.96 -19.50 12.00
CA ILE A 397 -18.81 -19.35 13.20
C ILE A 397 -19.77 -20.54 13.30
N ASP A 398 -20.50 -20.87 12.23
CA ASP A 398 -21.44 -22.00 12.21
C ASP A 398 -20.75 -23.33 12.53
N LYS A 399 -19.53 -23.53 12.01
CA LYS A 399 -18.72 -24.72 12.30
C LYS A 399 -18.29 -24.78 13.77
N ILE A 400 -17.88 -23.67 14.38
CA ILE A 400 -17.49 -23.65 15.80
C ILE A 400 -18.73 -23.83 16.68
N MET A 401 -19.85 -23.18 16.34
CA MET A 401 -21.11 -23.31 17.08
C MET A 401 -21.66 -24.74 17.04
N SER A 402 -21.57 -25.43 15.90
CA SER A 402 -22.00 -26.83 15.77
C SER A 402 -21.07 -27.84 16.47
N THR A 403 -19.84 -27.46 16.80
CA THR A 403 -18.85 -28.33 17.46
C THR A 403 -18.67 -28.00 18.93
N LYS A 404 -18.15 -26.81 19.25
CA LYS A 404 -17.90 -26.33 20.62
C LYS A 404 -19.14 -25.75 21.29
N GLY A 405 -20.08 -25.22 20.50
CA GLY A 405 -21.33 -24.65 21.03
C GLY A 405 -22.39 -25.69 21.42
N ARG A 406 -22.24 -26.94 20.96
CA ARG A 406 -23.24 -28.01 21.14
C ARG A 406 -23.49 -28.37 22.61
N ASP A 407 -22.43 -28.38 23.42
CA ASP A 407 -22.47 -28.82 24.81
C ASP A 407 -22.57 -27.65 25.80
N LEU A 408 -22.75 -26.42 25.31
CA LEU A 408 -22.92 -25.21 26.12
C LEU A 408 -24.40 -24.92 26.36
N ASP A 409 -24.70 -24.34 27.54
CA ASP A 409 -26.00 -23.78 27.86
C ASP A 409 -26.26 -22.47 27.08
N ASP A 410 -27.49 -21.94 27.14
CA ASP A 410 -27.89 -20.77 26.35
C ASP A 410 -26.99 -19.55 26.63
N ALA A 411 -26.55 -19.38 27.88
CA ALA A 411 -25.63 -18.33 28.28
C ALA A 411 -24.21 -18.54 27.71
N GLY A 412 -23.69 -19.77 27.77
CA GLY A 412 -22.40 -20.13 27.19
C GLY A 412 -22.39 -20.02 25.66
N GLN A 413 -23.50 -20.37 24.98
CA GLN A 413 -23.63 -20.17 23.54
C GLN A 413 -23.70 -18.69 23.16
N ALA A 414 -24.32 -17.84 23.97
CA ALA A 414 -24.35 -16.39 23.74
C ALA A 414 -22.94 -15.80 23.87
N LEU A 415 -22.21 -16.15 24.93
CA LEU A 415 -20.84 -15.71 25.15
C LEU A 415 -19.88 -16.16 24.03
N LEU A 416 -20.02 -17.41 23.57
CA LEU A 416 -19.21 -17.93 22.47
C LEU A 416 -19.49 -17.20 21.15
N ARG A 417 -20.74 -16.81 20.88
CA ARG A 417 -21.08 -16.01 19.68
C ARG A 417 -20.48 -14.62 19.75
N GLU A 418 -20.46 -14.00 20.93
CA GLU A 418 -19.85 -12.67 21.13
C GLU A 418 -18.33 -12.72 20.93
N ASP A 419 -17.65 -13.73 21.47
CA ASP A 419 -16.22 -13.95 21.25
C ASP A 419 -15.90 -14.18 19.76
N LEU A 420 -16.73 -14.98 19.09
CA LEU A 420 -16.60 -15.24 17.65
C LEU A 420 -16.94 -14.05 16.76
N ALA A 421 -17.60 -13.00 17.29
CA ALA A 421 -17.84 -11.75 16.56
C ALA A 421 -16.61 -10.80 16.56
N SER A 422 -15.50 -11.21 17.17
CA SER A 422 -14.24 -10.47 17.15
C SER A 422 -13.62 -10.40 15.74
N PRO A 423 -12.97 -9.27 15.36
CA PRO A 423 -12.20 -9.16 14.13
C PRO A 423 -11.15 -10.27 13.94
N CYS A 424 -10.59 -10.81 15.02
CA CYS A 424 -9.63 -11.92 14.95
C CYS A 424 -10.24 -13.20 14.35
N THR A 425 -11.56 -13.40 14.49
CA THR A 425 -12.26 -14.56 13.94
C THR A 425 -12.33 -14.52 12.42
N GLU A 426 -12.49 -13.33 11.85
CA GLU A 426 -12.48 -13.13 10.40
C GLU A 426 -11.13 -13.55 9.81
N GLU A 427 -10.02 -13.08 10.40
CA GLU A 427 -8.67 -13.41 9.96
C GLU A 427 -8.42 -14.94 9.97
N VAL A 428 -8.89 -15.63 11.01
CA VAL A 428 -8.78 -17.10 11.12
C VAL A 428 -9.65 -17.80 10.09
N ALA A 429 -10.87 -17.30 9.84
CA ALA A 429 -11.79 -17.88 8.87
C ALA A 429 -11.25 -17.75 7.43
N VAL A 430 -10.77 -16.56 7.06
CA VAL A 430 -10.11 -16.29 5.78
C VAL A 430 -8.86 -17.16 5.63
N PHE A 431 -8.07 -17.34 6.68
CA PHE A 431 -6.91 -18.23 6.66
C PHE A 431 -7.27 -19.69 6.39
N HIS A 432 -8.36 -20.20 6.98
CA HIS A 432 -8.84 -21.56 6.71
C HIS A 432 -9.30 -21.73 5.26
N ALA A 433 -10.04 -20.75 4.73
CA ALA A 433 -10.47 -20.73 3.34
C ALA A 433 -9.26 -20.73 2.39
N PHE A 434 -8.28 -19.86 2.66
CA PHE A 434 -7.01 -19.79 1.94
C PHE A 434 -6.26 -21.14 1.98
N SER A 435 -6.15 -21.76 3.15
CA SER A 435 -5.48 -23.06 3.34
C SER A 435 -6.14 -24.20 2.55
N ARG A 436 -7.48 -24.17 2.41
CA ARG A 436 -8.23 -25.11 1.58
C ARG A 436 -7.84 -24.94 0.11
N VAL A 437 -7.87 -23.71 -0.40
CA VAL A 437 -7.54 -23.39 -1.80
C VAL A 437 -6.07 -23.74 -2.11
N VAL A 438 -5.13 -23.44 -1.22
CA VAL A 438 -3.72 -23.86 -1.34
C VAL A 438 -3.59 -25.39 -1.39
N GLY A 439 -4.50 -26.14 -0.79
CA GLY A 439 -4.55 -27.60 -0.87
C GLY A 439 -4.86 -28.15 -2.26
N GLU A 440 -5.62 -27.42 -3.07
CA GLU A 440 -6.05 -27.84 -4.41
C GLU A 440 -4.91 -27.79 -5.44
N ALA A 441 -3.89 -26.97 -5.18
CA ALA A 441 -2.68 -26.86 -6.00
C ALA A 441 -1.86 -28.16 -6.08
N ARG A 442 -2.25 -29.21 -5.33
CA ARG A 442 -1.66 -30.56 -5.41
C ARG A 442 -2.00 -31.31 -6.68
N SER A 443 -3.15 -31.02 -7.27
CA SER A 443 -3.65 -31.69 -8.49
C SER A 443 -3.75 -30.75 -9.67
N ASN A 444 -3.96 -29.46 -9.43
CA ASN A 444 -4.20 -28.45 -10.47
C ASN A 444 -3.28 -27.23 -10.28
N PHE A 445 -3.36 -26.26 -11.18
CA PHE A 445 -2.83 -24.93 -10.88
C PHE A 445 -3.85 -24.14 -10.05
N VAL A 446 -3.34 -23.40 -9.06
CA VAL A 446 -4.14 -22.42 -8.31
C VAL A 446 -3.45 -21.07 -8.45
N VAL A 447 -4.16 -20.07 -8.95
CA VAL A 447 -3.68 -18.70 -9.06
C VAL A 447 -4.43 -17.84 -8.05
N ILE A 448 -3.69 -17.20 -7.13
CA ILE A 448 -4.27 -16.35 -6.10
C ILE A 448 -3.91 -14.89 -6.39
N ASP A 449 -4.92 -14.08 -6.70
CA ASP A 449 -4.84 -12.63 -6.65
C ASP A 449 -4.92 -12.17 -5.20
N THR A 450 -3.80 -11.72 -4.64
CA THR A 450 -3.75 -11.35 -3.22
C THR A 450 -4.28 -9.93 -2.98
N ALA A 451 -4.90 -9.73 -1.82
CA ALA A 451 -5.16 -8.39 -1.26
C ALA A 451 -3.86 -7.55 -1.17
N PRO A 452 -3.93 -6.21 -0.97
CA PRO A 452 -2.73 -5.38 -0.85
C PRO A 452 -1.76 -5.88 0.25
N THR A 453 -0.46 -5.93 -0.09
CA THR A 453 0.72 -6.19 0.78
C THR A 453 0.50 -6.32 2.29
N GLY A 454 0.03 -5.27 2.98
CA GLY A 454 -0.11 -5.27 4.44
C GLY A 454 -1.08 -6.34 4.96
N HIS A 455 -2.18 -6.59 4.26
CA HIS A 455 -3.16 -7.60 4.66
C HIS A 455 -2.64 -9.02 4.36
N THR A 456 -1.85 -9.18 3.31
CA THR A 456 -1.22 -10.47 2.99
C THR A 456 -0.15 -10.87 3.99
N LEU A 457 0.61 -9.90 4.51
CA LEU A 457 1.60 -10.16 5.57
C LEU A 457 0.93 -10.57 6.88
N LEU A 458 -0.21 -9.96 7.25
CA LEU A 458 -1.00 -10.40 8.41
C LEU A 458 -1.49 -11.85 8.25
N LEU A 459 -1.96 -12.22 7.06
CA LEU A 459 -2.32 -13.61 6.76
C LEU A 459 -1.11 -14.55 6.88
N LEU A 460 0.08 -14.12 6.43
CA LEU A 460 1.34 -14.87 6.58
C LEU A 460 1.78 -14.98 8.05
N ASP A 461 1.66 -13.93 8.85
CA ASP A 461 1.96 -13.94 10.27
C ASP A 461 1.03 -14.89 11.04
N ALA A 462 -0.25 -14.90 10.70
CA ALA A 462 -1.21 -15.88 11.22
C ALA A 462 -0.80 -17.30 10.83
N THR A 463 -0.32 -17.52 9.58
CA THR A 463 0.21 -18.84 9.17
C THR A 463 1.42 -19.26 10.00
N GLY A 464 2.31 -18.30 10.35
CA GLY A 464 3.49 -18.51 11.17
C GLY A 464 3.15 -18.82 12.62
N ALA A 465 2.20 -18.08 13.20
CA ALA A 465 1.70 -18.32 14.56
C ALA A 465 1.06 -19.71 14.69
N TYR A 466 0.21 -20.09 13.74
CA TYR A 466 -0.39 -21.41 13.68
C TYR A 466 0.67 -22.52 13.50
N HIS A 467 1.64 -22.30 12.61
CA HIS A 467 2.76 -23.23 12.43
C HIS A 467 3.53 -23.46 13.73
N ARG A 468 3.89 -22.38 14.45
CA ARG A 468 4.56 -22.47 15.75
C ARG A 468 3.72 -23.27 16.76
N GLN A 469 2.41 -23.02 16.83
CA GLN A 469 1.51 -23.76 17.72
C GLN A 469 1.45 -25.25 17.37
N MET A 470 1.34 -25.60 16.09
CA MET A 470 1.34 -27.01 15.67
C MET A 470 2.66 -27.71 15.96
N THR A 471 3.79 -27.05 15.68
CA THR A 471 5.13 -27.63 15.93
C THR A 471 5.44 -27.80 17.42
N ARG A 472 4.90 -26.94 18.31
CA ARG A 472 5.07 -27.06 19.77
C ARG A 472 4.37 -28.28 20.38
N HIS A 473 3.36 -28.82 19.71
CA HIS A 473 2.63 -30.00 20.15
C HIS A 473 3.08 -31.29 19.44
N MET A 474 4.19 -31.26 18.69
CA MET A 474 4.71 -32.45 18.02
C MET A 474 5.59 -33.29 18.96
N ASP A 475 5.26 -34.57 19.08
CA ASP A 475 6.21 -35.61 19.47
C ASP A 475 7.12 -35.92 18.27
N ASP A 476 8.44 -35.97 18.48
CA ASP A 476 9.44 -36.29 17.45
C ASP A 476 9.25 -37.67 16.77
N ASN A 477 8.37 -38.53 17.32
CA ASN A 477 8.11 -39.91 16.89
C ASN A 477 6.74 -40.16 16.24
N ALA A 478 5.95 -39.14 15.92
CA ALA A 478 4.65 -39.34 15.26
C ALA A 478 4.81 -39.80 13.77
N PRO A 479 4.17 -40.90 13.33
CA PRO A 479 4.30 -41.39 11.96
C PRO A 479 3.45 -40.54 11.00
N GLY A 480 4.12 -39.66 10.25
CA GLY A 480 3.52 -38.85 9.18
C GLY A 480 4.01 -37.40 9.23
N ARG A 481 4.80 -36.99 8.24
CA ARG A 481 5.32 -35.61 8.15
C ARG A 481 4.16 -34.69 7.77
N MET A 482 3.53 -34.06 8.77
CA MET A 482 2.43 -33.14 8.54
C MET A 482 2.94 -31.88 7.82
N VAL A 483 2.48 -31.65 6.59
CA VAL A 483 2.87 -30.47 5.80
C VAL A 483 1.89 -29.33 6.07
N THR A 484 2.34 -28.33 6.82
CA THR A 484 1.56 -27.12 7.11
C THR A 484 1.41 -26.24 5.86
N PRO A 485 0.42 -25.33 5.83
CA PRO A 485 0.29 -24.35 4.75
C PRO A 485 1.57 -23.54 4.54
N LEU A 486 2.21 -23.07 5.60
CA LEU A 486 3.46 -22.30 5.52
C LEU A 486 4.59 -23.10 4.85
N MET A 487 4.74 -24.38 5.19
CA MET A 487 5.76 -25.24 4.54
C MET A 487 5.52 -25.38 3.02
N ARG A 488 4.26 -25.32 2.55
CA ARG A 488 3.96 -25.32 1.11
C ARG A 488 4.29 -23.99 0.47
N LEU A 489 4.00 -22.88 1.15
CA LEU A 489 4.33 -21.54 0.69
C LEU A 489 5.85 -21.35 0.55
N GLN A 490 6.63 -21.97 1.43
CA GLN A 490 8.09 -21.95 1.41
C GLN A 490 8.71 -22.90 0.38
N ASP A 491 7.96 -23.87 -0.16
CA ASP A 491 8.46 -24.82 -1.16
C ASP A 491 8.50 -24.18 -2.56
N PRO A 492 9.68 -23.88 -3.13
CA PRO A 492 9.79 -23.20 -4.42
C PRO A 492 9.41 -24.10 -5.62
N ALA A 493 9.34 -25.42 -5.45
CA ALA A 493 8.85 -26.32 -6.49
C ALA A 493 7.31 -26.28 -6.56
N PHE A 494 6.66 -26.06 -5.41
CA PHE A 494 5.22 -26.02 -5.27
C PHE A 494 4.65 -24.60 -5.49
N THR A 495 5.24 -23.59 -4.85
CA THR A 495 4.75 -22.21 -4.82
C THR A 495 5.63 -21.28 -5.63
N ARG A 496 5.00 -20.50 -6.51
CA ARG A 496 5.61 -19.45 -7.32
C ARG A 496 5.00 -18.11 -6.93
N VAL A 497 5.76 -17.30 -6.19
CA VAL A 497 5.34 -15.94 -5.80
C VAL A 497 5.78 -14.94 -6.87
N LEU A 498 4.83 -14.20 -7.44
CA LEU A 498 5.06 -13.16 -8.45
C LEU A 498 4.86 -11.79 -7.82
N LEU A 499 5.89 -10.94 -7.87
CA LEU A 499 5.81 -9.56 -7.40
C LEU A 499 5.50 -8.63 -8.57
N VAL A 500 4.31 -8.02 -8.56
CA VAL A 500 3.87 -7.07 -9.58
C VAL A 500 4.21 -5.65 -9.12
N THR A 501 4.84 -4.88 -10.00
CA THR A 501 5.17 -3.48 -9.75
C THR A 501 4.96 -2.64 -11.01
N LEU A 502 5.11 -1.32 -10.87
CA LEU A 502 5.17 -0.36 -11.97
C LEU A 502 6.63 0.10 -12.13
N PRO A 503 7.06 0.56 -13.33
CA PRO A 503 8.43 1.05 -13.56
C PRO A 503 8.64 2.46 -12.97
N GLU A 504 8.36 2.62 -11.69
CA GLU A 504 8.44 3.87 -10.95
C GLU A 504 9.16 3.65 -9.61
N THR A 505 9.85 4.68 -9.10
CA THR A 505 10.71 4.57 -7.90
C THR A 505 9.98 4.02 -6.68
N THR A 506 8.82 4.60 -6.31
CA THR A 506 8.07 4.19 -5.12
C THR A 506 7.50 2.77 -5.25
N PRO A 507 6.77 2.40 -6.33
CA PRO A 507 6.32 1.03 -6.53
C PRO A 507 7.45 -0.02 -6.51
N VAL A 508 8.63 0.29 -7.06
CA VAL A 508 9.79 -0.63 -7.02
C VAL A 508 10.32 -0.77 -5.60
N SER A 509 10.52 0.33 -4.87
CA SER A 509 10.97 0.29 -3.47
C SER A 509 9.98 -0.46 -2.57
N GLU A 510 8.67 -0.22 -2.75
CA GLU A 510 7.62 -0.90 -2.02
C GLU A 510 7.58 -2.42 -2.31
N ALA A 511 7.79 -2.82 -3.56
CA ALA A 511 7.88 -4.24 -3.93
C ALA A 511 9.16 -4.89 -3.38
N SER A 512 10.26 -4.14 -3.27
CA SER A 512 11.51 -4.61 -2.65
C SER A 512 11.32 -4.84 -1.16
N ALA A 513 10.67 -3.91 -0.45
CA ALA A 513 10.35 -4.07 0.96
C ALA A 513 9.47 -5.31 1.21
N LEU A 514 8.43 -5.52 0.39
CA LEU A 514 7.61 -6.74 0.46
C LEU A 514 8.46 -8.00 0.21
N GLN A 515 9.39 -7.97 -0.75
CA GLN A 515 10.28 -9.09 -1.00
C GLN A 515 11.12 -9.42 0.24
N ASP A 516 11.64 -8.42 0.95
CA ASP A 516 12.42 -8.62 2.15
C ASP A 516 11.56 -9.19 3.28
N ASP A 517 10.32 -8.73 3.43
CA ASP A 517 9.35 -9.29 4.37
C ASP A 517 9.07 -10.78 4.08
N LEU A 518 8.85 -11.14 2.80
CA LEU A 518 8.66 -12.53 2.37
C LEU A 518 9.88 -13.39 2.65
N ARG A 519 11.08 -12.87 2.39
CA ARG A 519 12.35 -13.57 2.67
C ARG A 519 12.53 -13.82 4.16
N ARG A 520 12.14 -12.89 5.03
CA ARG A 520 12.12 -13.12 6.49
C ARG A 520 11.17 -14.26 6.88
N ALA A 521 10.07 -14.44 6.14
CA ALA A 521 9.17 -15.58 6.28
C ALA A 521 9.65 -16.88 5.59
N GLY A 522 10.85 -16.88 5.00
CA GLY A 522 11.40 -18.04 4.28
C GLY A 522 10.78 -18.27 2.89
N ILE A 523 10.09 -17.27 2.33
CA ILE A 523 9.44 -17.33 1.03
C ILE A 523 10.25 -16.50 0.05
N ALA A 524 10.83 -17.14 -0.97
CA ALA A 524 11.56 -16.46 -2.02
C ALA A 524 10.64 -16.19 -3.23
N PRO A 525 10.52 -14.93 -3.70
CA PRO A 525 9.80 -14.64 -4.94
C PRO A 525 10.38 -15.40 -6.14
N TYR A 526 9.50 -15.93 -6.98
CA TYR A 526 9.87 -16.62 -8.22
C TYR A 526 10.40 -15.62 -9.26
N GLY A 527 9.76 -14.46 -9.37
CA GLY A 527 10.09 -13.41 -10.32
C GLY A 527 9.24 -12.15 -10.13
N TRP A 528 9.62 -11.09 -10.84
CA TRP A 528 8.92 -9.81 -10.84
C TRP A 528 8.24 -9.56 -12.18
N VAL A 529 7.06 -8.95 -12.15
CA VAL A 529 6.33 -8.48 -13.33
C VAL A 529 6.26 -6.95 -13.27
N VAL A 530 6.93 -6.29 -14.22
CA VAL A 530 6.87 -4.84 -14.40
C VAL A 530 5.71 -4.53 -15.34
N ASN A 531 4.62 -4.05 -14.78
CA ASN A 531 3.38 -3.79 -15.49
C ASN A 531 3.27 -2.34 -16.00
N LYS A 532 2.42 -2.13 -17.02
CA LYS A 532 2.15 -0.84 -17.68
C LYS A 532 3.43 -0.12 -18.15
N SER A 533 4.41 -0.88 -18.61
CA SER A 533 5.67 -0.31 -19.11
C SER A 533 5.42 0.42 -20.43
N MET A 534 5.71 1.71 -20.49
CA MET A 534 5.67 2.50 -21.73
C MET A 534 6.88 2.17 -22.60
N ALA A 535 7.98 1.69 -22.01
CA ALA A 535 9.24 1.39 -22.68
C ALA A 535 9.12 0.37 -23.83
N ILE A 536 8.08 -0.46 -23.82
CA ILE A 536 7.83 -1.55 -24.78
C ILE A 536 6.59 -1.31 -25.67
N THR A 537 6.05 -0.08 -25.70
CA THR A 537 4.85 0.28 -26.49
C THR A 537 5.15 0.87 -27.87
N GLY A 538 6.37 1.36 -28.10
CA GLY A 538 6.75 2.04 -29.34
C GLY A 538 6.21 3.47 -29.50
N THR A 539 5.70 4.10 -28.45
CA THR A 539 5.19 5.49 -28.51
C THR A 539 6.26 6.49 -28.97
N ARG A 540 5.81 7.46 -29.77
CA ARG A 540 6.60 8.56 -30.32
C ARG A 540 6.33 9.88 -29.60
N ASP A 541 5.37 9.93 -28.67
CA ASP A 541 5.05 11.14 -27.92
C ASP A 541 6.28 11.63 -27.11
N PRO A 542 6.73 12.89 -27.28
CA PRO A 542 7.95 13.38 -26.64
C PRO A 542 7.93 13.33 -25.11
N LEU A 543 6.76 13.55 -24.49
CA LEU A 543 6.62 13.54 -23.03
C LEU A 543 6.69 12.10 -22.50
N LEU A 544 6.01 11.16 -23.17
CA LEU A 544 6.12 9.73 -22.82
C LEU A 544 7.53 9.18 -23.07
N ARG A 545 8.19 9.57 -24.16
CA ARG A 545 9.60 9.19 -24.43
C ARG A 545 10.57 9.70 -23.37
N ALA A 546 10.36 10.91 -22.85
CA ALA A 546 11.16 11.43 -21.75
C ALA A 546 10.98 10.57 -20.48
N ARG A 547 9.74 10.20 -20.17
CA ARG A 547 9.38 9.34 -19.02
C ARG A 547 9.93 7.92 -19.13
N ILE A 548 9.98 7.35 -20.34
CA ILE A 548 10.55 6.01 -20.57
C ILE A 548 12.00 5.93 -20.06
N ARG A 549 12.80 7.01 -20.10
CA ARG A 549 14.17 6.98 -19.54
C ARG A 549 14.18 6.67 -18.05
N GLY A 550 13.26 7.25 -17.28
CA GLY A 550 13.08 6.94 -15.86
C GLY A 550 12.62 5.50 -15.64
N GLU A 551 11.71 5.00 -16.48
CA GLU A 551 11.27 3.60 -16.45
C GLU A 551 12.44 2.64 -16.65
N LYS A 552 13.32 2.90 -17.63
CA LYS A 552 14.51 2.07 -17.88
C LYS A 552 15.40 1.97 -16.65
N ALA A 553 15.65 3.10 -15.97
CA ALA A 553 16.48 3.12 -14.76
C ALA A 553 15.88 2.24 -13.65
N GLN A 554 14.55 2.26 -13.48
CA GLN A 554 13.88 1.43 -12.48
C GLN A 554 13.83 -0.05 -12.89
N ILE A 555 13.65 -0.38 -14.17
CA ILE A 555 13.70 -1.77 -14.64
C ILE A 555 15.09 -2.37 -14.45
N GLU A 556 16.15 -1.62 -14.76
CA GLU A 556 17.53 -2.05 -14.53
C GLU A 556 17.85 -2.20 -13.04
N ARG A 557 17.33 -1.31 -12.19
CA ARG A 557 17.39 -1.47 -10.72
C ARG A 557 16.76 -2.79 -10.28
N VAL A 558 15.58 -3.14 -10.80
CA VAL A 558 14.92 -4.42 -10.47
C VAL A 558 15.76 -5.63 -10.91
N LYS A 559 16.30 -5.61 -12.13
CA LYS A 559 17.14 -6.69 -12.67
C LYS A 559 18.45 -6.87 -11.89
N ARG A 560 19.08 -5.76 -11.48
CA ARG A 560 20.38 -5.78 -10.80
C ARG A 560 20.26 -6.12 -9.32
N ASP A 561 19.31 -5.50 -8.63
CA ASP A 561 19.30 -5.43 -7.17
C ASP A 561 18.17 -6.30 -6.55
N CYS A 562 17.09 -6.56 -7.28
CA CYS A 562 15.87 -7.15 -6.70
C CYS A 562 15.62 -8.61 -7.14
N ALA A 563 15.65 -8.90 -8.44
CA ALA A 563 15.16 -10.18 -8.97
C ALA A 563 15.97 -10.71 -10.15
N SER A 564 16.20 -12.03 -10.14
CA SER A 564 16.86 -12.74 -11.26
C SER A 564 15.93 -13.01 -12.45
N ARG A 565 14.61 -13.00 -12.23
CA ARG A 565 13.58 -13.13 -13.26
C ARG A 565 12.72 -11.88 -13.27
N VAL A 566 12.72 -11.17 -14.40
CA VAL A 566 11.95 -9.94 -14.59
C VAL A 566 11.21 -10.03 -15.91
N TYR A 567 9.90 -9.83 -15.87
CA TYR A 567 9.02 -9.89 -17.04
C TYR A 567 8.32 -8.56 -17.24
N GLY A 568 8.04 -8.22 -18.50
CA GLY A 568 7.37 -7.00 -18.90
C GLY A 568 5.92 -7.24 -19.31
N LEU A 569 5.05 -6.32 -18.91
CA LEU A 569 3.73 -6.14 -19.48
C LEU A 569 3.58 -4.66 -19.89
N ASP A 570 3.31 -4.43 -21.17
CA ASP A 570 3.20 -3.11 -21.77
C ASP A 570 1.92 -2.39 -21.37
N PHE A 571 1.92 -1.07 -21.52
CA PHE A 571 0.65 -0.34 -21.50
C PHE A 571 -0.16 -0.67 -22.76
N ARG A 572 -1.39 -1.17 -22.56
CA ARG A 572 -2.30 -1.53 -23.66
C ARG A 572 -3.30 -0.40 -23.91
N PRO A 573 -3.43 0.09 -25.17
CA PRO A 573 -4.45 1.07 -25.54
C PRO A 573 -5.89 0.61 -25.26
N ILE A 574 -6.12 -0.69 -25.39
CA ILE A 574 -7.37 -1.36 -25.04
C ILE A 574 -7.17 -1.97 -23.65
N ALA A 575 -8.07 -1.63 -22.72
CA ALA A 575 -7.99 -2.18 -21.37
C ALA A 575 -8.13 -3.72 -21.44
N PRO A 576 -7.22 -4.49 -20.81
CA PRO A 576 -7.18 -5.94 -20.93
C PRO A 576 -8.28 -6.59 -20.09
N VAL A 577 -9.49 -6.53 -20.64
CA VAL A 577 -10.73 -6.94 -20.01
C VAL A 577 -11.42 -7.92 -20.95
N GLY A 578 -11.77 -9.09 -20.43
CA GLY A 578 -12.33 -10.19 -21.19
C GLY A 578 -11.28 -11.23 -21.58
N LEU A 579 -11.76 -12.45 -21.86
CA LEU A 579 -10.91 -13.59 -22.21
C LEU A 579 -10.02 -13.35 -23.44
N GLU A 580 -10.50 -12.63 -24.45
CA GLU A 580 -9.75 -12.43 -25.70
C GLU A 580 -8.48 -11.61 -25.45
N GLU A 581 -8.62 -10.43 -24.83
CA GLU A 581 -7.48 -9.56 -24.48
C GLU A 581 -6.51 -10.23 -23.50
N LEU A 582 -7.02 -11.00 -22.54
CA LEU A 582 -6.18 -11.73 -21.58
C LEU A 582 -5.40 -12.87 -22.23
N LYS A 583 -5.96 -13.52 -23.25
CA LYS A 583 -5.24 -14.54 -24.04
C LYS A 583 -4.13 -13.90 -24.85
N GLU A 584 -4.41 -12.78 -25.50
CA GLU A 584 -3.41 -12.07 -26.28
C GLU A 584 -2.18 -11.73 -25.42
N ILE A 585 -2.39 -11.18 -24.22
CA ILE A 585 -1.31 -10.90 -23.25
C ILE A 585 -0.51 -12.17 -22.88
N ALA A 586 -1.17 -13.32 -22.79
CA ALA A 586 -0.56 -14.58 -22.37
C ALA A 586 0.12 -15.37 -23.51
N GLU A 587 -0.07 -14.93 -24.76
CA GLU A 587 0.42 -15.56 -25.99
C GLU A 587 1.37 -14.66 -26.80
N GLU A 588 1.41 -13.35 -26.52
CA GLU A 588 2.28 -12.38 -27.21
C GLU A 588 3.77 -12.62 -26.88
N GLU A 589 4.59 -12.86 -27.92
CA GLU A 589 6.04 -13.12 -27.84
C GLU A 589 6.90 -11.87 -27.66
#